data_AF-A0A1E4E5Q9-F1
#
_entry.id   AF-A0A1E4E5Q9-F1
#
_cell.length_a   1.000
_cell.length_b   1.000
_cell.length_c   1.000
_cell.angle_alpha   90.00
_cell.angle_beta   90.00
_cell.angle_gamma   90.00
#
_symmetry.space_group_name_H-M   'P 1'
#
loop_
_entity.id
_entity.type
_entity.pdbx_description
1 polymer ?
#
loop_
_entity_poly.entity_id
_entity_poly.type
_entity_poly.pdbx_seq_one_letter_code
_entity_poly.pdbx_strand_id
1 'polypeptide(L)' 'MGIYDLVYFTNTLVFHGKPIGLRMNFSVHFNADKKIDHYASYYDRNVIIQASGNNVLKK' A
#
# COMPACT_ATOMS: atom_id res chain seq x y z
N MET A 1 -17.62 16.99 -5.47
CA MET A 1 -16.38 16.35 -5.98
C MET A 1 -15.31 16.61 -4.95
N GLY A 2 -14.81 15.56 -4.27
CA GLY A 2 -13.67 15.68 -3.37
C GLY A 2 -12.34 15.63 -4.13
N ILE A 3 -11.26 15.94 -3.43
CA ILE A 3 -9.90 15.98 -4.00
C ILE A 3 -9.30 14.58 -3.91
N TYR A 4 -8.74 14.08 -5.01
CA TYR A 4 -7.95 12.86 -5.04
C TYR A 4 -6.47 13.24 -5.17
N ASP A 5 -5.69 12.86 -4.17
CA ASP A 5 -4.24 12.98 -4.23
C ASP A 5 -3.65 11.63 -4.65
N LEU A 6 -2.92 11.62 -5.77
CA LEU A 6 -2.11 10.48 -6.19
C LEU A 6 -0.65 10.75 -5.85
N VAL A 7 -0.04 9.87 -5.05
CA VAL A 7 1.37 9.98 -4.68
C VAL A 7 2.09 8.67 -4.96
N TYR A 8 3.30 8.81 -5.52
CA TYR A 8 4.23 7.72 -5.82
C TYR A 8 5.39 7.77 -4.84
N PHE A 9 5.62 6.70 -4.08
CA PHE A 9 6.77 6.63 -3.19
C PHE A 9 7.34 5.21 -3.09
N THR A 10 8.63 5.13 -2.83
CA THR A 10 9.30 3.91 -2.39
C THR A 10 9.22 3.84 -0.87
N ASN A 11 8.66 2.76 -0.32
CA ASN A 11 8.54 2.51 1.11
C ASN A 11 9.40 1.30 1.52
N THR A 12 9.95 1.33 2.73
CA THR A 12 10.55 0.14 3.35
C THR A 12 9.57 -0.42 4.36
N LEU A 13 8.97 -1.58 4.04
CA LEU A 13 8.11 -2.32 4.94
C LEU A 13 8.95 -3.25 5.81
N VAL A 14 8.75 -3.25 7.13
CA VAL A 14 9.32 -4.28 8.00
C VAL A 14 8.30 -5.40 8.17
N PHE A 15 8.60 -6.56 7.60
CA PHE A 15 7.72 -7.73 7.66
C PHE A 15 8.47 -8.90 8.34
N HIS A 16 7.90 -9.42 9.43
CA HIS A 16 8.53 -10.48 10.25
C HIS A 16 10.00 -10.17 10.61
N GLY A 17 10.28 -8.91 10.95
CA GLY A 17 11.64 -8.45 11.31
C GLY A 17 12.60 -8.27 10.13
N LYS A 18 12.17 -8.54 8.89
CA LYS A 18 12.97 -8.31 7.68
C LYS A 18 12.53 -7.03 6.96
N PRO A 19 13.46 -6.13 6.59
CA PRO A 19 13.13 -4.99 5.76
C PRO A 19 12.89 -5.45 4.31
N ILE A 20 11.81 -4.94 3.73
CA ILE A 20 11.40 -5.22 2.36
C ILE A 20 11.19 -3.89 1.65
N GLY A 21 11.86 -3.70 0.51
CA GLY A 21 11.58 -2.58 -0.38
C GLY A 21 10.26 -2.79 -1.09
N LEU A 22 9.28 -1.94 -0.82
CA LEU A 22 7.98 -1.94 -1.47
C LEU A 22 7.82 -0.68 -2.32
N ARG A 23 7.61 -0.87 -3.61
CA ARG A 23 7.23 0.23 -4.51
C ARG A 23 5.71 0.28 -4.54
N MET A 24 5.13 1.42 -4.17
CA MET A 24 3.68 1.56 -4.04
C MET A 24 3.16 2.90 -4.54
N ASN A 25 1.95 2.84 -5.09
CA ASN A 25 1.15 4.00 -5.42
C ASN A 25 0.06 4.11 -4.37
N PHE A 26 -0.24 5.32 -3.94
CA PHE A 26 -1.36 5.58 -3.05
C PHE A 26 -2.30 6.59 -3.69
N SER A 27 -3.59 6.41 -3.44
CA SER A 27 -4.63 7.37 -3.71
C SER A 27 -5.46 7.58 -2.45
N VAL A 28 -5.63 8.83 -2.06
CA VAL A 28 -6.52 9.22 -0.97
C VAL A 28 -7.53 10.23 -1.46
N HIS A 29 -8.77 10.01 -1.06
CA HIS A 29 -9.87 10.95 -1.24
C HIS A 29 -10.13 11.68 0.07
N PHE A 30 -10.31 13.00 -0.02
CA PHE A 30 -10.78 13.82 1.07
C PHE A 30 -12.23 14.25 0.83
N ASN A 31 -13.08 14.03 1.83
CA ASN A 31 -14.47 14.45 1.80
C ASN A 31 -14.60 15.98 1.99
N ALA A 32 -15.83 16.49 1.96
CA ALA A 32 -16.11 17.92 2.11
C ALA A 32 -15.59 18.51 3.45
N ASP A 33 -15.51 17.69 4.50
CA ASP A 33 -14.98 18.06 5.82
C ASP A 33 -13.45 17.93 5.91
N LYS A 34 -12.77 17.66 4.78
CA LYS A 34 -11.33 17.42 4.68
C LYS A 34 -10.86 16.19 5.46
N LYS A 35 -11.75 15.22 5.68
CA LYS A 35 -11.43 13.91 6.28
C LYS A 35 -11.20 12.87 5.20
N ILE A 36 -10.34 11.90 5.48
CA ILE A 36 -10.13 10.74 4.61
C ILE A 36 -11.33 9.80 4.74
N ASP A 37 -12.01 9.52 3.64
CA ASP A 37 -13.12 8.56 3.56
C ASP A 37 -12.84 7.42 2.56
N HIS A 38 -11.81 7.55 1.72
CA HIS A 38 -11.34 6.50 0.83
C HIS A 38 -9.81 6.47 0.76
N TYR A 39 -9.27 5.25 0.80
CA TYR A 39 -7.85 4.96 0.67
C TYR A 39 -7.68 3.75 -0.24
N ALA A 40 -6.92 3.92 -1.32
CA ALA A 40 -6.53 2.85 -2.22
C ALA A 40 -5.01 2.84 -2.38
N SER A 41 -4.44 1.64 -2.45
CA SER A 41 -3.01 1.46 -2.67
C SER A 41 -2.76 0.32 -3.63
N TYR A 42 -1.76 0.51 -4.48
CA TYR A 42 -1.32 -0.47 -5.47
C TYR A 42 0.16 -0.74 -5.26
N TYR A 43 0.52 -2.00 -5.07
CA TYR A 43 1.90 -2.40 -4.82
C TYR A 43 2.16 -3.81 -5.37
N ASP A 44 3.43 -4.15 -5.61
CA ASP A 44 3.81 -5.50 -5.99
C ASP A 44 3.76 -6.44 -4.77
N ARG A 45 2.69 -7.22 -4.70
CA ARG A 45 2.47 -8.19 -3.61
C ARG A 45 3.45 -9.37 -3.65
N ASN A 46 4.12 -9.64 -4.77
CA ASN A 46 5.05 -10.77 -4.87
C ASN A 46 6.20 -10.64 -3.89
N VAL A 47 6.62 -9.40 -3.61
CA VAL A 47 7.71 -9.13 -2.66
C VAL A 47 7.34 -9.58 -1.24
N ILE A 48 6.08 -9.38 -0.84
CA ILE A 48 5.58 -9.84 0.47
C ILE A 48 5.42 -11.37 0.47
N ILE A 49 4.87 -11.96 -0.60
CA ILE A 49 4.71 -13.41 -0.72
C ILE A 49 6.07 -14.11 -0.60
N GLN A 50 7.09 -13.64 -1.33
CA GLN A 50 8.45 -14.17 -1.25
C GLN A 50 9.04 -14.05 0.16
N ALA A 51 8.87 -12.90 0.80
CA ALA A 51 9.39 -12.69 2.16
C ALA A 51 8.65 -13.52 3.23
N SER A 52 7.36 -13.80 3.03
CA SER A 52 6.55 -14.60 3.94
C SER A 52 6.83 -16.11 3.85
N GLY A 53 7.51 -16.57 2.79
CA GLY A 53 7.80 -17.99 2.57
C GLY A 53 6.55 -18.86 2.35
N ASN A 54 5.37 -18.27 2.30
CA ASN A 54 4.09 -18.92 2.11
C ASN A 54 3.23 -18.08 1.16
N ASN A 55 2.49 -18.73 0.27
CA ASN A 55 1.51 -18.00 -0.53
C ASN A 55 0.33 -17.61 0.37
N VAL A 56 0.34 -16.38 0.90
CA VAL A 56 -0.74 -15.81 1.72
C VAL A 56 -2.10 -15.73 1.00
N LEU A 57 -2.14 -16.06 -0.30
CA LEU A 57 -3.34 -16.12 -1.12
C LEU A 57 -3.82 -17.55 -1.43
N LYS A 58 -3.15 -18.59 -0.90
CA LYS A 58 -3.70 -19.95 -0.95
C LYS A 58 -5.01 -19.96 -0.13
N LYS A 59 -6.13 -20.11 -0.83
CA LYS A 59 -7.40 -20.50 -0.24
C LYS A 59 -7.34 -21.94 0.23
#